data_AF-A0A963EBB6-F1
#
_entry.id   AF-A0A963EBB6-F1
#
_cell.length_a   1.000
_cell.length_b   1.000
_cell.length_c   1.000
_cell.angle_alpha   90.00
_cell.angle_beta   90.00
_cell.angle_gamma   90.00
#
_symmetry.space_group_name_H-M   'P 1'
#
loop_
_entity.id
_entity.type
_entity.pdbx_description
1 polymer ?
#
loop_
_entity_poly.entity_id
_entity_poly.type
_entity_poly.pdbx_seq_one_letter_code
_entity_poly.pdbx_strand_id
1 'polypeptide(L)' 'IEIPTLIIHAEDDPFMPTHVIPTAEELSSTTTLELSKHGGHVGFISGDKLGVAKYWLEMRIPNFFKDYL' A
#
# COMPACT_ATOMS: atom_id res chain seq x y z
N ILE A 1 -11.59 6.69 12.18
CA ILE A 1 -11.02 5.32 12.34
C ILE A 1 -10.17 5.34 13.61
N GLU A 2 -10.41 4.45 14.56
CA GLU A 2 -9.67 4.42 15.85
C GLU A 2 -8.74 3.20 15.98
N ILE A 3 -8.88 2.22 15.09
CA ILE A 3 -8.06 1.02 15.07
C ILE A 3 -6.86 1.26 14.16
N PRO A 4 -5.65 0.76 14.50
CA PRO A 4 -4.52 0.79 13.58
C PRO A 4 -4.89 0.23 12.21
N THR A 5 -4.73 1.06 11.17
CA THR A 5 -5.19 0.75 9.82
C THR A 5 -4.09 1.05 8.83
N LEU A 6 -3.75 0.09 7.97
CA LEU A 6 -2.82 0.27 6.87
C LEU A 6 -3.60 0.34 5.55
N ILE A 7 -3.44 1.44 4.81
CA ILE A 7 -3.92 1.60 3.45
C ILE A 7 -2.70 1.47 2.53
N ILE A 8 -2.77 0.58 1.56
CA ILE A 8 -1.78 0.43 0.49
C ILE A 8 -2.47 0.77 -0.81
N HIS A 9 -1.93 1.72 -1.57
CA HIS A 9 -2.51 2.16 -2.82
C HIS A 9 -1.44 2.50 -3.85
N ALA A 10 -1.83 2.54 -5.13
CA ALA A 10 -0.96 2.94 -6.23
C ALA A 10 -1.46 4.24 -6.84
N GLU A 11 -0.58 5.22 -7.03
CA GLU A 11 -0.93 6.51 -7.63
C GLU A 11 -1.41 6.37 -9.09
N ASP A 12 -1.00 5.32 -9.78
CA ASP A 12 -1.36 5.01 -11.17
C ASP A 12 -2.55 4.03 -11.30
N ASP A 13 -3.33 3.83 -10.23
CA ASP A 13 -4.48 2.94 -10.25
C ASP A 13 -5.50 3.37 -11.33
N PRO A 14 -5.78 2.52 -12.34
CA PRO A 14 -6.64 2.90 -13.46
C PRO A 14 -8.11 3.10 -13.06
N PHE A 15 -8.50 2.68 -11.84
CA PHE A 15 -9.86 2.79 -11.33
C PHE A 15 -10.04 3.95 -10.35
N MET A 16 -8.96 4.51 -9.81
CA MET A 16 -9.01 5.57 -8.80
C MET A 16 -8.24 6.80 -9.28
N PRO A 17 -8.89 7.94 -9.52
CA PRO A 17 -8.18 9.14 -9.93
C PRO A 17 -7.37 9.73 -8.76
N THR A 18 -6.17 10.25 -9.03
CA THR A 18 -5.20 10.69 -8.00
C THR A 18 -5.74 11.68 -6.96
N HIS A 19 -6.75 12.49 -7.30
CA HIS A 19 -7.35 13.45 -6.37
C HIS A 19 -8.18 12.81 -5.24
N VAL A 20 -8.48 11.51 -5.32
CA VAL A 20 -9.17 10.76 -4.25
C VAL A 20 -8.21 10.21 -3.21
N ILE A 21 -6.90 10.31 -3.47
CA ILE A 21 -5.87 9.92 -2.51
C ILE A 21 -5.91 10.94 -1.36
N PRO A 22 -6.19 10.49 -0.12
CA PRO A 22 -6.38 11.41 0.97
C PRO A 22 -5.07 12.08 1.37
N THR A 23 -5.17 13.33 1.79
CA THR A 23 -4.10 14.07 2.43
C THR A 23 -3.85 13.56 3.85
N ALA A 24 -2.70 13.90 4.42
CA ALA A 24 -2.37 13.53 5.81
C ALA A 24 -3.39 14.08 6.84
N GLU A 25 -4.05 15.19 6.53
CA GLU A 25 -5.04 15.83 7.40
C GLU A 25 -6.41 15.13 7.37
N GLU A 26 -6.71 14.41 6.29
CA GLU A 26 -7.94 13.63 6.14
C GLU A 26 -7.82 12.22 6.74
N LEU A 27 -6.60 11.78 7.03
CA LEU A 27 -6.31 10.49 7.65
C LEU A 27 -6.42 10.59 9.18
N SER A 28 -6.94 9.53 9.79
CA SER A 28 -6.86 9.38 11.25
C SER A 28 -5.41 9.22 11.68
N SER A 29 -5.07 9.65 12.90
CA SER A 29 -3.76 9.44 13.51
C SER A 29 -3.36 7.97 13.66
N THR A 30 -4.33 7.04 13.58
CA THR A 30 -4.08 5.59 13.59
C THR A 30 -4.02 4.97 12.20
N THR A 31 -4.10 5.78 11.14
CA THR A 31 -4.10 5.31 9.76
C THR A 31 -2.77 5.63 9.10
N THR A 32 -2.11 4.60 8.58
CA THR A 32 -0.92 4.72 7.75
C THR A 32 -1.31 4.53 6.29
N LEU A 33 -0.96 5.49 5.44
CA LEU A 33 -1.12 5.38 4.00
C LEU A 33 0.24 5.16 3.34
N GLU A 34 0.38 4.05 2.62
CA GLU A 34 1.54 3.74 1.77
C GLU A 34 1.15 3.84 0.30
N LEU A 35 1.70 4.86 -0.35
CA LEU A 35 1.52 5.10 -1.77
C LEU A 35 2.71 4.55 -2.55
N SER A 36 2.44 3.58 -3.42
CA SER A 36 3.36 3.21 -4.48
C SER A 36 3.11 4.13 -5.67
N LYS A 37 4.18 4.53 -6.35
CA LYS A 37 4.01 5.22 -7.63
C LYS A 37 3.31 4.33 -8.66
N HIS A 38 3.66 3.04 -8.68
CA HIS A 38 3.27 2.10 -9.73
C HIS A 38 2.93 0.71 -9.16
N GLY A 39 2.25 -0.11 -9.96
CA GLY A 39 2.21 -1.57 -9.75
C GLY A 39 1.03 -2.07 -8.91
N GLY A 40 0.08 -1.21 -8.54
CA GLY A 40 -1.16 -1.64 -7.88
C GLY A 40 -1.98 -2.60 -8.74
N HIS A 41 -2.05 -2.35 -10.05
CA HIS A 41 -2.84 -3.17 -10.99
C HIS A 41 -2.40 -4.64 -11.06
N VAL A 42 -1.11 -4.93 -10.84
CA VAL A 42 -0.56 -6.30 -10.87
C VAL A 42 -0.29 -6.86 -9.48
N GLY A 43 -0.83 -6.25 -8.42
CA GLY A 43 -0.71 -6.75 -7.04
C GLY A 43 0.60 -6.38 -6.34
N PHE A 44 1.21 -5.24 -6.69
CA PHE A 44 2.46 -4.75 -6.11
C PHE A 44 3.62 -5.75 -6.25
N ILE A 45 3.70 -6.41 -7.40
CA ILE A 45 4.80 -7.29 -7.76
C ILE A 45 5.97 -6.44 -8.26
N SER A 46 7.15 -6.66 -7.68
CA SER A 46 8.41 -6.05 -8.12
C SER A 46 9.43 -7.11 -8.51
N GLY A 47 10.56 -6.73 -9.11
CA GLY A 47 11.61 -7.68 -9.47
C GLY A 47 12.77 -6.97 -10.16
N ASP A 48 13.98 -7.19 -9.67
CA ASP A 48 15.22 -6.64 -10.22
C ASP A 48 15.85 -7.54 -11.29
N LYS A 49 15.36 -8.78 -11.42
CA LYS A 49 15.85 -9.78 -12.37
C LYS A 49 14.69 -10.38 -13.15
N LEU A 50 14.87 -10.58 -14.45
CA LEU A 50 13.89 -11.22 -15.32
C LEU A 50 13.60 -12.64 -14.80
N GLY A 51 12.32 -12.94 -14.54
CA GLY A 51 11.88 -14.23 -14.00
C GLY A 51 11.91 -14.35 -12.47
N VAL A 52 12.33 -13.31 -11.74
CA VAL A 52 12.29 -13.30 -10.27
C VAL A 52 11.28 -12.25 -9.80
N ALA A 53 10.08 -12.70 -9.47
CA ALA A 53 9.04 -11.88 -8.88
C ALA A 53 9.23 -11.77 -7.34
N LYS A 54 9.11 -10.55 -6.83
CA LYS A 54 9.00 -10.20 -5.41
C LYS A 54 7.57 -9.74 -5.15
N TYR A 55 6.83 -10.56 -4.42
CA TYR A 55 5.45 -10.28 -4.00
C TYR A 55 5.48 -9.42 -2.74
N TRP A 56 5.57 -8.10 -2.92
CA TRP A 56 5.85 -7.18 -1.81
C TRP A 56 4.77 -7.23 -0.72
N LEU A 57 3.50 -7.41 -1.09
CA LEU A 57 2.39 -7.54 -0.14
C LEU A 57 2.56 -8.71 0.84
N GLU A 58 3.13 -9.84 0.38
CA GLU A 58 3.34 -11.03 1.22
C GLU A 58 4.34 -10.77 2.35
N MET A 59 5.26 -9.82 2.15
CA MET A 59 6.14 -9.37 3.22
C MET A 59 5.52 -8.23 4.03
N ARG A 60 4.86 -7.28 3.37
CA ARG A 60 4.38 -6.05 4.00
C ARG A 60 3.22 -6.30 4.97
N ILE A 61 2.26 -7.13 4.59
CA ILE A 61 1.05 -7.39 5.39
C ILE A 61 1.41 -8.07 6.73
N PRO A 62 2.16 -9.18 6.77
CA PRO A 62 2.56 -9.77 8.05
C PRO A 62 3.40 -8.82 8.90
N ASN A 63 4.27 -8.01 8.30
CA ASN A 63 5.06 -7.03 9.03
C ASN A 63 4.19 -5.96 9.70
N PHE A 64 3.08 -5.53 9.08
CA PHE A 64 2.12 -4.64 9.74
C PHE A 64 1.55 -5.29 11.00
N PHE A 65 1.14 -6.56 10.92
CA PHE A 65 0.50 -7.24 12.04
C PHE A 65 1.47 -7.58 13.19
N LYS A 66 2.77 -7.72 12.92
CA LYS A 66 3.77 -7.97 13.98
C LYS A 66 3.80 -6.88 15.06
N ASP A 67 3.43 -5.66 14.72
CA ASP A 67 3.41 -4.55 15.69
C ASP A 67 2.18 -4.61 16.62
N TYR A 68 1.25 -5.54 16.38
CA TYR A 68 -0.04 -5.64 17.08
C TYR A 68 -0.39 -7.05 17.58
N LEU A 69 0.49 -8.04 17.35
CA LEU A 69 0.38 -9.43 17.82
C LEU A 69 1.42 -9.70 18.91
#